data_AF-A0A290Q4Z8-F1
#
_entry.id   AF-A0A290Q4Z8-F1
#
_cell.length_a   1.000
_cell.length_b   1.000
_cell.length_c   1.000
_cell.angle_alpha   90.00
_cell.angle_beta   90.00
_cell.angle_gamma   90.00
#
_symmetry.space_group_name_H-M   'P 1'
#
loop_
_entity.id
_entity.type
_entity.pdbx_description
1 polymer ?
#
loop_
_entity_poly.entity_id
_entity_poly.type
_entity_poly.pdbx_seq_one_letter_code
_entity_poly.pdbx_strand_id
1 'polypeptide(L)' 'MSRFEVGKCYRVKKSFTALRDKFETGELLTYKESAYSRYDGITGHIFRDETPSTRVWDIYDGDTPDFGDLFEEVR' A
#
# COMPACT_ATOMS: atom_id res chain seq x y z
N MET A 1 12.93 -2.69 -2.72
CA MET A 1 12.23 -2.47 -4.00
C MET A 1 10.78 -2.89 -3.80
N SER A 2 9.84 -1.95 -3.78
CA SER A 2 8.42 -2.30 -3.65
C SER A 2 7.96 -3.03 -4.91
N ARG A 3 7.19 -4.11 -4.76
CA ARG A 3 6.64 -4.90 -5.87
C ARG A 3 5.43 -4.26 -6.56
N PHE A 4 5.01 -3.07 -6.12
CA PHE A 4 3.86 -2.40 -6.70
C PHE A 4 4.23 -1.66 -8.00
N GLU A 5 3.39 -1.83 -9.00
CA GLU A 5 3.48 -1.20 -10.31
C GLU A 5 2.39 -0.15 -10.48
N VAL A 6 2.74 1.02 -11.00
CA VAL A 6 1.81 2.15 -11.13
C VAL A 6 0.65 1.78 -12.06
N GLY A 7 -0.57 2.00 -11.60
CA GLY A 7 -1.80 1.71 -12.34
C GLY A 7 -2.30 0.27 -12.20
N LYS A 8 -1.55 -0.63 -11.58
CA LYS A 8 -1.97 -2.01 -11.31
C LYS A 8 -2.93 -2.08 -10.13
N CYS A 9 -3.82 -3.08 -10.18
CA CYS A 9 -4.84 -3.31 -9.16
C CYS A 9 -4.42 -4.47 -8.23
N TYR A 10 -4.51 -4.22 -6.94
CA TYR A 10 -4.16 -5.15 -5.88
C TYR A 10 -5.35 -5.40 -4.97
N ARG A 11 -5.57 -6.66 -4.58
CA ARG A 11 -6.54 -7.04 -3.55
C ARG A 11 -5.82 -7.24 -2.23
N VAL A 12 -6.37 -6.67 -1.15
CA VAL A 12 -5.88 -6.91 0.21
C VAL A 12 -6.25 -8.33 0.62
N LYS A 13 -5.25 -9.17 0.91
CA LYS A 13 -5.43 -10.57 1.35
C LYS A 13 -5.72 -10.70 2.84
N LYS A 14 -5.21 -9.76 3.64
CA LYS A 14 -5.31 -9.77 5.10
C LYS A 14 -5.47 -8.34 5.61
N SER A 15 -6.45 -8.11 6.48
CA SER A 15 -6.67 -6.78 7.05
C SER A 15 -5.47 -6.35 7.90
N PHE A 16 -5.06 -5.09 7.77
CA PHE A 16 -4.00 -4.51 8.59
C PHE A 16 -4.22 -2.99 8.76
N THR A 17 -3.56 -2.42 9.76
CA THR A 17 -3.61 -0.98 10.04
C THR A 17 -2.24 -0.39 9.73
N ALA A 18 -2.21 0.57 8.81
CA ALA A 18 -1.07 1.43 8.57
C ALA A 18 -1.10 2.61 9.56
N LEU A 19 -0.17 3.55 9.45
CA LEU A 19 -0.07 4.67 10.37
C LEU A 19 -1.35 5.54 10.39
N ARG A 20 -1.97 5.73 9.23
CA ARG A 20 -3.14 6.63 9.06
C ARG A 20 -4.37 5.97 8.47
N ASP A 21 -4.20 4.78 7.87
CA ASP A 21 -5.24 4.09 7.12
C ASP A 21 -5.43 2.66 7.62
N LYS A 22 -6.63 2.12 7.35
CA LYS A 22 -6.95 0.71 7.53
C LYS A 22 -7.18 0.09 6.17
N PHE A 23 -6.56 -1.06 5.97
CA PHE A 23 -6.70 -1.88 4.78
C PHE A 23 -7.52 -3.10 5.15
N GLU A 24 -8.63 -3.32 4.48
CA GLU A 24 -9.56 -4.40 4.81
C GLU A 24 -9.48 -5.54 3.81
N THR A 25 -9.61 -6.78 4.31
CA THR A 25 -9.54 -7.99 3.46
C THR A 25 -10.59 -7.92 2.35
N GLY A 26 -10.15 -8.15 1.12
CA GLY A 26 -10.98 -8.08 -0.08
C GLY A 26 -11.03 -6.71 -0.74
N GLU A 27 -10.51 -5.66 -0.11
CA GLU A 27 -10.45 -4.31 -0.69
C GLU A 27 -9.60 -4.29 -1.97
N LEU A 28 -10.12 -3.64 -3.02
CA LEU A 28 -9.45 -3.47 -4.31
C LEU A 28 -8.83 -2.07 -4.39
N LEU A 29 -7.53 -2.03 -4.61
CA LEU A 29 -6.73 -0.82 -4.55
C LEU A 29 -5.86 -0.70 -5.80
N THR A 30 -5.94 0.45 -6.46
CA THR A 30 -5.04 0.76 -7.58
C THR A 30 -3.82 1.49 -7.06
N TYR A 31 -2.63 0.95 -7.28
CA TYR A 31 -1.39 1.63 -6.88
C TYR A 31 -1.15 2.86 -7.75
N LYS A 32 -0.76 3.97 -7.12
CA LYS A 32 -0.52 5.26 -7.79
C LYS A 32 0.95 5.61 -7.81
N GLU A 33 1.56 5.72 -6.65
CA GLU A 33 2.95 6.14 -6.52
C GLU A 33 3.48 5.84 -5.11
N SER A 34 4.76 6.08 -4.91
CA SER A 34 5.38 6.11 -3.59
C SER A 34 6.09 7.43 -3.37
N ALA A 35 5.98 7.98 -2.16
CA ALA A 35 6.73 9.15 -1.73
C ALA A 35 7.63 8.80 -0.54
N TYR A 36 8.92 9.12 -0.64
CA TYR A 36 9.88 8.89 0.45
C TYR A 36 10.13 10.18 1.25
N SER A 37 9.90 10.12 2.57
CA SER A 37 10.30 11.17 3.51
C SER A 37 11.65 10.81 4.13
N ARG A 38 12.70 11.54 3.73
CA ARG A 38 14.04 11.42 4.33
C ARG A 38 14.09 11.86 5.79
N TYR A 39 13.21 12.78 6.20
CA TYR A 39 13.19 13.30 7.56
C TYR A 39 12.65 12.28 8.55
N ASP A 40 11.62 11.54 8.15
CA ASP A 40 10.95 10.56 9.00
C ASP A 40 11.48 9.13 8.78
N GLY A 41 12.27 8.92 7.72
CA GLY A 41 12.72 7.59 7.32
C GLY A 41 11.54 6.68 6.96
N ILE A 42 10.58 7.19 6.18
CA ILE A 42 9.34 6.49 5.82
C ILE A 42 9.13 6.57 4.31
N THR A 43 8.77 5.45 3.68
CA THR A 43 8.19 5.40 2.34
C THR A 43 6.68 5.19 2.44
N GLY A 44 5.90 6.17 1.98
CA GLY A 44 4.45 6.05 1.86
C GLY A 44 4.05 5.52 0.48
N HIS A 45 3.39 4.36 0.45
CA HIS A 45 2.79 3.79 -0.76
C HIS A 45 1.34 4.26 -0.89
N ILE A 46 1.04 4.92 -2.01
CA ILE A 46 -0.24 5.59 -2.23
C ILE A 46 -1.11 4.73 -3.15
N PHE A 47 -2.32 4.43 -2.69
CA PHE A 47 -3.33 3.68 -3.41
C PHE A 47 -4.62 4.47 -3.53
N ARG A 48 -5.39 4.16 -4.56
CA ARG A 48 -6.75 4.66 -4.74
C ARG A 48 -7.73 3.50 -4.64
N ASP A 49 -8.78 3.67 -3.84
CA ASP A 49 -9.89 2.71 -3.78
C ASP A 49 -10.91 2.97 -4.90
N GLU A 50 -12.04 2.26 -4.89
CA GLU A 50 -13.14 2.47 -5.84
C GLU A 50 -13.84 3.83 -5.65
N THR A 51 -13.55 4.52 -4.55
CA THR A 51 -14.08 5.84 -4.20
C THR A 51 -13.03 6.92 -4.53
N PRO A 52 -13.33 8.22 -4.39
CA PRO A 52 -12.32 9.26 -4.53
C PRO A 52 -11.33 9.32 -3.36
N SER A 53 -11.38 8.36 -2.43
CA SER A 53 -10.49 8.27 -1.28
C SER A 53 -9.12 7.70 -1.66
N THR A 54 -8.10 8.11 -0.91
CA THR A 54 -6.73 7.64 -1.06
C THR A 54 -6.34 6.88 0.20
N ARG A 55 -5.67 5.75 0.04
CA ARG A 55 -5.07 4.96 1.12
C ARG A 55 -3.57 5.10 1.07
N VAL A 56 -2.94 5.28 2.23
CA VAL A 56 -1.49 5.35 2.36
C VAL A 56 -1.00 4.23 3.25
N TRP A 57 -0.05 3.45 2.73
CA TRP A 57 0.68 2.48 3.53
C TRP A 57 2.12 2.94 3.74
N ASP A 58 2.38 3.42 4.95
CA ASP A 58 3.70 3.87 5.40
C ASP A 58 4.58 2.68 5.83
N ILE A 59 5.81 2.64 5.33
CA ILE A 59 6.82 1.64 5.68
C ILE A 59 8.08 2.38 6.15
N TYR A 60 8.57 2.06 7.35
CA TYR A 60 9.78 2.68 7.89
C TYR A 60 11.05 2.09 7.26
N ASP A 61 12.12 2.89 7.24
CA ASP A 61 13.44 2.45 6.81
C ASP A 61 13.93 1.30 7.71
N GLY A 62 14.04 0.11 7.14
CA GLY A 62 14.42 -1.11 7.85
C GLY A 62 13.29 -2.13 8.00
N ASP A 63 12.03 -1.72 7.79
CA ASP A 63 10.91 -2.66 7.75
C ASP A 63 10.95 -3.46 6.44
N THR A 64 10.73 -4.77 6.55
CA THR A 64 10.65 -5.69 5.41
C THR A 64 9.29 -6.40 5.41
N PRO A 65 8.19 -5.67 5.15
CA PRO A 65 6.88 -6.30 5.15
C PRO A 65 6.76 -7.29 3.98
N ASP A 66 6.06 -8.39 4.21
CA ASP A 66 5.75 -9.35 3.15
C ASP A 66 4.54 -8.86 2.35
N PHE A 67 4.83 -8.17 1.25
CA PHE A 67 3.84 -7.68 0.30
C PHE A 67 2.96 -8.81 -0.26
N GLY A 68 3.51 -10.02 -0.45
CA GLY A 68 2.77 -11.15 -1.01
C GLY A 68 1.78 -11.78 -0.02
N ASP A 69 2.00 -11.60 1.28
CA ASP A 69 1.06 -12.01 2.32
C ASP A 69 -0.10 -11.01 2.48
N LEU A 70 0.17 -9.72 2.26
CA LEU A 70 -0.81 -8.66 2.44
C LEU A 70 -1.60 -8.35 1.17
N PHE A 71 -1.01 -8.53 -0.01
CA PHE A 71 -1.61 -8.15 -1.29
C PHE A 71 -1.44 -9.24 -2.34
N GLU A 72 -2.38 -9.28 -3.28
CA GLU A 72 -2.25 -10.00 -4.55
C GLU A 72 -2.59 -9.09 -5.73
N GLU A 73 -1.84 -9.21 -6.82
CA GLU A 73 -2.18 -8.53 -8.07
C GLU A 73 -3.37 -9.23 -8.73
N VAL A 74 -4.35 -8.45 -9.19
CA VAL A 74 -5.58 -8.98 -9.80
C VAL A 74 -5.63 -8.70 -11.31
N ARG A 75 -5.00 -7.62 -11.79
CA ARG A 75 -5.04 -7.15 -13.19
C ARG A 75 -3.77 -6.39 -13.56
#